data_AF-A0A418VGQ4-F1
#
_entry.id   AF-A0A418VGQ4-F1
#
_cell.length_a   1.000
_cell.length_b   1.000
_cell.length_c   1.000
_cell.angle_alpha   90.00
_cell.angle_beta   90.00
_cell.angle_gamma   90.00
#
_symmetry.space_group_name_H-M   'P 1'
#
loop_
_entity.id
_entity.type
_entity.pdbx_description
1 polymer ?
#
loop_
_entity_poly.entity_id
_entity_poly.type
_entity_poly.pdbx_seq_one_letter_code
_entity_poly.pdbx_strand_id
1 'polypeptide(L)'
;MYSVHAFAQYKIPYAALTDQSPQDQAALDRALTGSDWTKDSTGNLLSGLLPLQLPRADELHLAVDLPFPWPDSATRKLALTVAQPQFVVCQALGIAERGDLSFYLHAVIADVHGHPLPVFGTVPKALILHIRKQLHQVIGQNGTHIPAYRLIEVGETVRTLELQMTVRRRDKRIHNVKSADVYDLRLERFGSEARLIVTRQATLRERGPSQAPQPALAGTSVSPLMLHALSGIPSRPYGLLGDQSPLPPSAAAQSELRKLTVPVEVAAPAPKPPKPRKPILVPKPDPEPMDEGGQLPSTVVEPEPTPELAPVIPTNPWLALQNRMAVDDEVVQLAHKTLERHRPLLLTGVPGVGKTLLATLLAEALCGAGNYTLVTADARWTSSEVLGGLRVVPGNSLRYAFTPGVVTRVVSRHQQSIAASGRPHALIIDEFNRAHQDEAFGRLLTLLDPQYRQQLPLVDGHDGAPEEIFLPQDFLLIGTMNDADSGRLHDLSAALQRRFTTVEVTTPVSERVFLIRKFPGIPEAIFETLYAIVGTGQHKAAEPAHLRDVLPLGTHFMTEVLEYLQAGMSLDAVLCALLKPRLSELTRHDLTGLAEQASRQHLPLLGAAMVSQGSNALF
;
A
#
# COMPACT_ATOMS: atom_id res chain seq x y z
N MET A 1 -17.06 26.19 -9.77
CA MET A 1 -17.57 25.07 -8.95
C MET A 1 -17.78 23.93 -9.92
N TYR A 2 -16.85 22.98 -9.97
CA TYR A 2 -16.86 21.87 -10.92
C TYR A 2 -16.90 20.57 -10.11
N SER A 3 -18.08 19.96 -10.02
CA SER A 3 -18.32 18.70 -9.29
C SER A 3 -18.76 17.66 -10.31
N VAL A 4 -17.78 16.96 -10.90
CA VAL A 4 -18.04 15.88 -11.85
C VAL A 4 -16.94 14.83 -11.71
N HIS A 5 -17.34 13.62 -11.32
CA HIS A 5 -16.46 12.54 -10.89
C HIS A 5 -16.51 11.33 -11.83
N ALA A 6 -16.97 11.58 -13.04
CA ALA A 6 -17.26 10.59 -14.07
C ALA A 6 -16.57 11.05 -15.37
N PHE A 7 -15.96 10.11 -16.09
CA PHE A 7 -15.06 10.43 -17.20
C PHE A 7 -15.46 9.67 -18.47
N ALA A 8 -15.36 10.29 -19.64
CA ALA A 8 -15.38 9.58 -20.91
C ALA A 8 -13.97 9.35 -21.43
N GLN A 9 -13.81 8.32 -22.27
CA GLN A 9 -12.58 8.02 -22.98
C GLN A 9 -12.92 7.54 -24.39
N TYR A 10 -12.10 7.86 -25.38
CA TYR A 10 -12.19 7.25 -26.70
C TYR A 10 -11.18 6.12 -26.83
N LYS A 11 -11.65 4.96 -27.29
CA LYS A 11 -10.83 3.81 -27.65
C LYS A 11 -10.80 3.67 -29.18
N ILE A 12 -9.63 3.48 -29.79
CA ILE A 12 -9.54 3.02 -31.18
C ILE A 12 -8.97 1.59 -31.17
N PRO A 13 -9.74 0.57 -31.60
CA PRO A 13 -9.27 -0.81 -31.61
C PRO A 13 -8.05 -1.03 -32.52
N TYR A 14 -7.09 -1.84 -32.09
CA TYR A 14 -5.87 -2.15 -32.86
C TYR A 14 -6.18 -2.70 -34.26
N ALA A 15 -7.17 -3.59 -34.38
CA ALA A 15 -7.62 -4.13 -35.66
C ALA A 15 -8.09 -3.04 -36.65
N ALA A 16 -8.72 -1.98 -36.15
CA ALA A 16 -9.18 -0.86 -36.96
C ALA A 16 -8.04 0.08 -37.41
N LEU A 17 -6.82 -0.09 -36.87
CA LEU A 17 -5.57 0.54 -37.33
C LEU A 17 -4.90 -0.29 -38.44
N THR A 18 -5.03 -1.62 -38.38
CA THR A 18 -4.37 -2.56 -39.30
C THR A 18 -5.15 -2.83 -40.58
N ASP A 19 -6.47 -2.61 -40.60
CA ASP A 19 -7.32 -2.70 -41.80
C ASP A 19 -7.27 -1.43 -42.69
N GLN A 20 -6.44 -0.44 -42.34
CA GLN A 20 -6.31 0.83 -43.08
C GLN A 20 -5.28 0.75 -44.21
N SER A 21 -5.36 1.68 -45.17
CA SER A 21 -4.33 1.76 -46.21
C SER A 21 -2.96 2.15 -45.61
N PRO A 22 -1.83 1.80 -46.24
CA PRO A 22 -0.50 2.19 -45.73
C PRO A 22 -0.30 3.71 -45.63
N GLN A 23 -1.04 4.51 -46.41
CA GLN A 23 -1.00 5.97 -46.32
C GLN A 23 -1.78 6.50 -45.10
N ASP A 24 -2.96 5.92 -44.83
CA ASP A 24 -3.76 6.24 -43.66
C ASP A 24 -3.05 5.82 -42.37
N GLN A 25 -2.45 4.63 -42.35
CA GLN A 25 -1.68 4.12 -41.21
C GLN A 25 -0.48 5.03 -40.91
N ALA A 26 0.29 5.45 -41.92
CA ALA A 26 1.40 6.38 -41.76
C ALA A 26 0.96 7.82 -41.38
N ALA A 27 -0.28 8.22 -41.68
CA ALA A 27 -0.85 9.48 -41.18
C ALA A 27 -1.28 9.34 -39.71
N LEU A 28 -1.88 8.21 -39.35
CA LEU A 28 -2.31 7.87 -37.99
C LEU A 28 -1.11 7.75 -37.02
N ASP A 29 -0.04 7.05 -37.41
CA ASP A 29 1.17 6.91 -36.59
C ASP A 29 1.88 8.27 -36.37
N ARG A 30 1.87 9.17 -37.37
CA ARG A 30 2.37 10.54 -37.18
C ARG A 30 1.52 11.32 -36.17
N ALA A 31 0.18 11.23 -36.24
CA ALA A 31 -0.69 11.85 -35.25
C ALA A 31 -0.48 11.32 -33.81
N LEU A 32 -0.08 10.05 -33.68
CA LEU A 32 0.21 9.42 -32.38
C LEU A 32 1.53 9.87 -31.75
N THR A 33 2.52 10.30 -32.54
CA THR A 33 3.81 10.78 -31.99
C THR A 33 3.74 12.11 -31.23
N GLY A 34 2.58 12.77 -31.16
CA GLY A 34 2.43 14.10 -30.55
C GLY A 34 1.13 14.34 -29.78
N SER A 35 0.53 13.34 -29.13
CA SER A 35 -0.74 13.53 -28.39
C SER A 35 -0.88 12.72 -27.09
N ASP A 36 -1.80 13.16 -26.22
CA ASP A 36 -2.19 12.53 -24.94
C ASP A 36 -2.96 11.20 -25.12
N TRP A 37 -2.56 10.38 -26.10
CA TRP A 37 -3.11 9.04 -26.33
C TRP A 37 -2.11 7.97 -25.88
N THR A 38 -2.62 6.91 -25.28
CA THR A 38 -1.83 5.80 -24.73
C THR A 38 -2.20 4.49 -25.39
N LYS A 39 -1.25 3.54 -25.48
CA LYS A 39 -1.53 2.18 -25.95
C LYS A 39 -1.84 1.26 -24.76
N ASP A 40 -2.90 0.47 -24.86
CA ASP A 40 -3.18 -0.61 -23.90
C ASP A 40 -2.33 -1.86 -24.19
N SER A 41 -2.40 -2.86 -23.30
CA SER A 41 -1.64 -4.12 -23.42
C SER A 41 -2.02 -4.98 -24.63
N THR A 42 -3.09 -4.62 -25.35
CA THR A 42 -3.54 -5.26 -26.59
C THR A 42 -3.33 -4.38 -27.82
N GLY A 43 -2.61 -3.26 -27.68
CA GLY A 43 -2.25 -2.33 -28.75
C GLY A 43 -3.34 -1.33 -29.14
N ASN A 44 -4.52 -1.34 -28.48
CA ASN A 44 -5.55 -0.34 -28.77
C ASN A 44 -5.11 1.04 -28.27
N LEU A 45 -5.58 2.08 -28.92
CA LEU A 45 -5.33 3.46 -28.53
C LEU A 45 -6.41 3.95 -27.59
N LEU A 46 -6.02 4.64 -26.51
CA LEU A 46 -6.90 5.21 -25.50
C LEU A 46 -6.59 6.70 -25.32
N SER A 47 -7.59 7.56 -25.46
CA SER A 47 -7.43 9.00 -25.20
C SER A 47 -7.16 9.30 -23.72
N GLY A 48 -6.73 10.53 -23.42
CA GLY A 48 -6.88 11.09 -22.07
C GLY A 48 -8.34 11.04 -21.58
N LEU A 49 -8.54 11.10 -20.26
CA LEU A 49 -9.89 11.11 -19.68
C LEU A 49 -10.53 12.49 -19.86
N LEU A 50 -11.73 12.50 -20.45
CA LEU A 50 -12.56 13.67 -20.62
C LEU A 50 -13.49 13.81 -19.40
N PRO A 51 -13.35 14.85 -18.55
CA PRO A 51 -14.29 15.09 -17.48
C PRO A 51 -15.66 15.43 -18.07
N LEU A 52 -16.70 14.79 -17.55
CA LEU A 52 -18.06 15.01 -18.00
C LEU A 52 -18.65 16.29 -17.38
N GLN A 53 -19.90 16.62 -17.67
CA GLN A 53 -20.66 17.64 -16.95
C GLN A 53 -21.94 17.03 -16.36
N LEU A 54 -22.28 17.42 -15.13
CA LEU A 54 -23.51 17.01 -14.45
C LEU A 54 -24.50 18.19 -14.36
N PRO A 55 -25.82 17.94 -14.36
CA PRO A 55 -26.84 18.99 -14.26
C PRO A 55 -26.70 19.83 -12.99
N ARG A 56 -26.92 21.14 -13.13
CA ARG A 56 -27.01 22.09 -12.01
C ARG A 56 -28.24 21.81 -11.14
N ALA A 57 -28.29 22.39 -9.94
CA ALA A 57 -29.35 22.15 -8.95
C ALA A 57 -30.79 22.41 -9.47
N ASP A 58 -30.93 23.26 -10.48
CA ASP A 58 -32.15 23.63 -11.19
C ASP A 58 -32.44 22.78 -12.44
N GLU A 59 -31.47 22.04 -12.97
CA GLU A 59 -31.57 21.26 -14.20
C GLU A 59 -31.95 19.79 -13.95
N LEU A 60 -32.95 19.27 -14.68
CA LEU A 60 -33.38 17.87 -14.64
C LEU A 60 -32.67 16.98 -15.68
N HIS A 61 -32.36 17.54 -16.85
CA HIS A 61 -31.72 16.85 -17.97
C HIS A 61 -30.60 17.72 -18.55
N LEU A 62 -29.48 17.10 -18.91
CA LEU A 62 -28.34 17.74 -19.57
C LEU A 62 -27.84 16.83 -20.70
N ALA A 63 -27.59 17.41 -21.87
CA ALA A 63 -26.93 16.73 -22.99
C ALA A 63 -25.57 17.42 -23.22
N VAL A 64 -24.49 16.63 -23.22
CA VAL A 64 -23.11 17.11 -23.32
C VAL A 64 -22.44 16.50 -24.54
N ASP A 65 -22.02 17.33 -25.49
CA ASP A 65 -21.17 16.91 -26.61
C ASP A 65 -19.78 16.51 -26.08
N LEU A 66 -19.32 15.31 -26.46
CA LEU A 66 -17.99 14.84 -26.07
C LEU A 66 -16.94 15.31 -27.09
N PRO A 67 -15.94 16.12 -26.69
CA PRO A 67 -14.91 16.58 -27.61
C PRO A 67 -13.99 15.42 -27.97
N PHE A 68 -13.89 15.07 -29.26
CA PHE A 68 -12.93 14.08 -29.74
C PHE A 68 -11.51 14.68 -29.78
N PRO A 69 -10.58 14.25 -28.89
CA PRO A 69 -9.31 14.93 -28.65
C PRO A 69 -8.23 14.42 -29.61
N TRP A 70 -8.39 14.70 -30.91
CA TRP A 70 -7.50 14.23 -31.96
C TRP A 70 -6.64 15.38 -32.52
N PRO A 71 -5.30 15.25 -32.60
CA PRO A 71 -4.40 16.36 -32.88
C PRO A 71 -4.38 16.79 -34.35
N ASP A 72 -4.50 15.84 -35.28
CA ASP A 72 -4.38 16.11 -36.72
C ASP A 72 -5.75 16.28 -37.38
N SER A 73 -6.03 17.49 -37.87
CA SER A 73 -7.30 17.82 -38.53
C SER A 73 -7.53 17.04 -39.83
N ALA A 74 -6.49 16.57 -40.52
CA ALA A 74 -6.61 15.80 -41.75
C ALA A 74 -7.12 14.38 -41.50
N THR A 75 -6.56 13.66 -40.51
CA THR A 75 -7.00 12.30 -40.14
C THR A 75 -8.18 12.25 -39.17
N ARG A 76 -8.54 13.36 -38.51
CA ARG A 76 -9.61 13.43 -37.49
C ARG A 76 -10.91 12.75 -37.89
N LYS A 77 -11.36 12.89 -39.14
CA LYS A 77 -12.62 12.28 -39.62
C LYS A 77 -12.53 10.76 -39.69
N LEU A 78 -11.40 10.22 -40.16
CA LEU A 78 -11.14 8.78 -40.24
C LEU A 78 -11.00 8.19 -38.82
N ALA A 79 -10.19 8.82 -37.97
CA ALA A 79 -10.02 8.41 -36.58
C ALA A 79 -11.35 8.40 -35.81
N LEU A 80 -12.23 9.39 -36.03
CA LEU A 80 -13.55 9.46 -35.40
C LEU A 80 -14.51 8.34 -35.88
N THR A 81 -14.39 7.86 -37.12
CA THR A 81 -15.21 6.74 -37.61
C THR A 81 -14.85 5.40 -36.95
N VAL A 82 -13.57 5.17 -36.63
CA VAL A 82 -13.11 3.94 -35.96
C VAL A 82 -13.09 4.04 -34.43
N ALA A 83 -13.13 5.25 -33.88
CA ALA A 83 -13.18 5.47 -32.44
C ALA A 83 -14.50 4.96 -31.82
N GLN A 84 -14.37 4.36 -30.65
CA GLN A 84 -15.43 3.87 -29.80
C GLN A 84 -15.42 4.73 -28.52
N PRO A 85 -16.41 5.62 -28.31
CA PRO A 85 -16.53 6.32 -27.05
C PRO A 85 -16.96 5.31 -25.98
N GLN A 86 -16.30 5.36 -24.83
CA GLN A 86 -16.55 4.51 -23.67
C GLN A 86 -16.64 5.38 -22.43
N PHE A 87 -17.54 5.00 -21.53
CA PHE A 87 -17.76 5.70 -20.27
C PHE A 87 -16.93 5.01 -19.17
N VAL A 88 -15.98 5.75 -18.60
CA VAL A 88 -15.10 5.31 -17.52
C VAL A 88 -15.71 5.72 -16.19
N VAL A 89 -16.24 4.71 -15.50
CA VAL A 89 -16.87 4.87 -14.19
C VAL A 89 -15.95 4.35 -13.12
N CYS A 90 -15.76 5.15 -12.07
CA CYS A 90 -15.01 4.75 -10.88
C CYS A 90 -15.79 5.08 -9.61
N GLN A 91 -15.65 4.24 -8.59
CA GLN A 91 -16.08 4.61 -7.23
C GLN A 91 -14.96 5.45 -6.61
N ALA A 92 -15.29 6.56 -5.95
CA ALA A 92 -14.32 7.42 -5.28
C ALA A 92 -14.74 7.71 -3.84
N LEU A 93 -13.79 7.57 -2.91
CA LEU A 93 -13.96 7.91 -1.50
C LEU A 93 -12.94 9.00 -1.11
N GLY A 94 -13.42 10.12 -0.59
CA GLY A 94 -12.61 11.23 -0.06
C GLY A 94 -12.66 11.35 1.46
N ILE A 95 -11.56 11.77 2.10
CA ILE A 95 -11.44 11.90 3.56
C ILE A 95 -10.99 13.31 3.94
N ALA A 96 -11.86 14.10 4.58
CA ALA A 96 -11.50 15.41 5.10
C ALA A 96 -10.70 15.33 6.42
N GLU A 97 -9.81 16.30 6.65
CA GLU A 97 -8.98 16.34 7.86
C GLU A 97 -9.65 17.05 9.06
N ARG A 98 -9.49 16.42 10.24
CA ARG A 98 -9.92 16.84 11.60
C ARG A 98 -11.43 16.80 11.88
N GLY A 99 -11.77 16.43 13.12
CA GLY A 99 -13.15 16.29 13.61
C GLY A 99 -13.80 14.94 13.31
N ASP A 100 -15.14 14.89 13.39
CA ASP A 100 -15.93 13.82 12.78
C ASP A 100 -15.68 13.86 11.25
N LEU A 101 -15.42 12.69 10.66
CA LEU A 101 -14.89 12.59 9.31
C LEU A 101 -15.97 12.97 8.30
N SER A 102 -15.79 14.09 7.59
CA SER A 102 -16.60 14.36 6.40
C SER A 102 -16.08 13.52 5.23
N PHE A 103 -16.98 12.75 4.63
CA PHE A 103 -16.71 11.86 3.51
C PHE A 103 -17.48 12.30 2.27
N TYR A 104 -16.81 12.22 1.13
CA TYR A 104 -17.44 12.27 -0.20
C TYR A 104 -17.41 10.86 -0.76
N LEU A 105 -18.58 10.35 -1.15
CA LEU A 105 -18.75 9.05 -1.78
C LEU A 105 -19.43 9.25 -3.13
N HIS A 106 -18.73 8.95 -4.21
CA HIS A 106 -19.31 8.81 -5.53
C HIS A 106 -19.31 7.32 -5.85
N ALA A 107 -20.49 6.73 -6.01
CA ALA A 107 -20.67 5.31 -6.23
C ALA A 107 -21.57 5.07 -7.44
N VAL A 108 -21.29 4.01 -8.19
CA VAL A 108 -22.18 3.55 -9.25
C VAL A 108 -22.72 2.20 -8.82
N ILE A 109 -24.05 2.16 -8.74
CA ILE A 109 -24.75 1.27 -7.81
C ILE A 109 -25.58 0.25 -8.56
N ALA A 110 -26.18 0.65 -9.68
CA ALA A 110 -27.11 -0.19 -10.41
C ALA A 110 -27.28 0.20 -11.88
N ASP A 111 -28.00 -0.64 -12.61
CA ASP A 111 -28.75 -0.22 -13.79
C ASP A 111 -29.98 0.64 -13.41
N VAL A 112 -30.80 0.99 -14.40
CA VAL A 112 -32.05 1.76 -14.19
C VAL A 112 -33.13 0.98 -13.41
N HIS A 113 -33.06 -0.35 -13.42
CA HIS A 113 -34.01 -1.24 -12.74
C HIS A 113 -33.67 -1.46 -11.27
N GLY A 114 -32.44 -1.13 -10.84
CA GLY A 114 -31.97 -1.37 -9.47
C GLY A 114 -31.29 -2.72 -9.30
N HIS A 115 -30.77 -3.33 -10.37
CA HIS A 115 -29.91 -4.50 -10.29
C HIS A 115 -28.43 -4.08 -10.17
N PRO A 116 -27.63 -4.74 -9.30
CA PRO A 116 -26.21 -4.43 -9.19
C PRO A 116 -25.49 -4.73 -10.51
N LEU A 117 -24.56 -3.85 -10.90
CA LEU A 117 -23.83 -4.02 -12.15
C LEU A 117 -22.95 -5.29 -12.11
N PRO A 118 -22.93 -6.11 -13.17
CA PRO A 118 -22.55 -7.52 -13.06
C PRO A 118 -21.04 -7.80 -12.95
N VAL A 119 -20.15 -6.83 -13.26
CA VAL A 119 -18.70 -6.98 -13.09
C VAL A 119 -18.04 -5.63 -12.82
N PHE A 120 -17.22 -5.55 -11.77
CA PHE A 120 -16.23 -4.49 -11.57
C PHE A 120 -14.79 -5.04 -11.71
N GLY A 121 -13.91 -4.28 -12.37
CA GLY A 121 -12.51 -4.67 -12.59
C GLY A 121 -11.53 -4.04 -11.61
N THR A 122 -10.35 -4.65 -11.47
CA THR A 122 -9.19 -4.05 -10.78
C THR A 122 -8.66 -2.87 -11.58
N VAL A 123 -8.63 -1.67 -11.00
CA VAL A 123 -8.33 -0.43 -11.72
C VAL A 123 -6.87 -0.43 -12.24
N PRO A 124 -6.63 -0.24 -13.56
CA PRO A 124 -5.28 -0.12 -14.10
C PRO A 124 -4.50 1.03 -13.44
N LYS A 125 -3.23 0.81 -13.05
CA LYS A 125 -2.42 1.82 -12.34
C LYS A 125 -2.36 3.17 -13.07
N ALA A 126 -2.26 3.15 -14.41
CA ALA A 126 -2.29 4.36 -15.25
C ALA A 126 -3.62 5.13 -15.12
N LEU A 127 -4.74 4.41 -15.03
CA LEU A 127 -6.06 5.00 -14.84
C LEU A 127 -6.23 5.57 -13.42
N ILE A 128 -5.73 4.88 -12.39
CA ILE A 128 -5.68 5.40 -11.00
C ILE A 128 -4.91 6.72 -10.94
N LEU A 129 -3.73 6.78 -11.55
CA LEU A 129 -2.89 7.99 -11.57
C LEU A 129 -3.58 9.17 -12.27
N HIS A 130 -4.18 8.92 -13.43
CA HIS A 130 -4.89 9.97 -14.17
C HIS A 130 -6.15 10.45 -13.43
N ILE A 131 -6.97 9.54 -12.91
CA ILE A 131 -8.16 9.90 -12.12
C ILE A 131 -7.75 10.65 -10.85
N ARG A 132 -6.73 10.19 -10.11
CA ARG A 132 -6.22 10.89 -8.91
C ARG A 132 -5.79 12.32 -9.24
N LYS A 133 -5.03 12.53 -10.33
CA LYS A 133 -4.59 13.87 -10.78
C LYS A 133 -5.75 14.83 -11.01
N GLN A 134 -6.87 14.35 -11.57
CA GLN A 134 -8.08 15.15 -11.80
C GLN A 134 -8.90 15.35 -10.51
N LEU A 135 -9.12 14.29 -9.71
CA LEU A 135 -9.89 14.33 -8.46
C LEU A 135 -9.23 15.16 -7.34
N HIS A 136 -7.90 15.30 -7.37
CA HIS A 136 -7.09 16.06 -6.40
C HIS A 136 -7.61 17.49 -6.18
N GLN A 137 -8.14 18.12 -7.23
CA GLN A 137 -8.64 19.50 -7.21
C GLN A 137 -9.98 19.67 -6.50
N VAL A 138 -10.72 18.57 -6.26
CA VAL A 138 -12.11 18.61 -5.74
C VAL A 138 -12.23 17.90 -4.39
N ILE A 139 -11.51 16.79 -4.19
CA ILE A 139 -11.66 15.90 -3.03
C ILE A 139 -10.52 16.05 -2.00
N GLY A 140 -9.41 16.68 -2.38
CA GLY A 140 -8.26 16.94 -1.50
C GLY A 140 -7.15 15.88 -1.58
N GLN A 141 -5.98 16.23 -1.05
CA GLN A 141 -4.73 15.47 -1.29
C GLN A 141 -4.69 14.10 -0.60
N ASN A 142 -5.29 13.98 0.59
CA ASN A 142 -5.17 12.81 1.44
C ASN A 142 -6.40 11.90 1.35
N GLY A 143 -6.17 10.61 1.09
CA GLY A 143 -7.19 9.57 1.26
C GLY A 143 -8.09 9.24 0.07
N THR A 144 -7.86 9.80 -1.13
CA THR A 144 -8.66 9.43 -2.33
C THR A 144 -8.43 7.97 -2.74
N HIS A 145 -9.41 7.11 -2.44
CA HIS A 145 -9.40 5.67 -2.75
C HIS A 145 -10.36 5.35 -3.90
N ILE A 146 -9.87 4.54 -4.86
CA ILE A 146 -10.63 4.09 -6.03
C ILE A 146 -10.71 2.56 -5.99
N PRO A 147 -11.71 1.96 -5.29
CA PRO A 147 -11.75 0.51 -5.09
C PRO A 147 -12.11 -0.28 -6.35
N ALA A 148 -12.72 0.35 -7.36
CA ALA A 148 -13.07 -0.29 -8.62
C ALA A 148 -13.36 0.70 -9.75
N TYR A 149 -13.33 0.15 -10.97
CA TYR A 149 -13.83 0.80 -12.17
C TYR A 149 -14.64 -0.17 -13.04
N ARG A 150 -15.46 0.38 -13.93
CA ARG A 150 -16.10 -0.35 -15.03
C ARG A 150 -16.07 0.53 -16.29
N LEU A 151 -15.89 -0.10 -17.45
CA LEU A 151 -16.14 0.52 -18.75
C LEU A 151 -17.58 0.22 -19.18
N ILE A 152 -18.30 1.25 -19.60
CA ILE A 152 -19.69 1.20 -20.03
C ILE A 152 -19.75 1.68 -21.48
N GLU A 153 -20.41 0.92 -22.34
CA GLU A 153 -20.43 1.18 -23.78
C GLU A 153 -21.64 2.01 -24.21
N VAL A 154 -21.65 2.43 -25.48
CA VAL A 154 -22.74 3.21 -26.07
C VAL A 154 -24.06 2.46 -25.95
N GLY A 155 -25.11 3.15 -25.49
CA GLY A 155 -26.47 2.61 -25.33
C GLY A 155 -26.78 2.02 -23.96
N GLU A 156 -25.78 1.63 -23.16
CA GLU A 156 -26.00 1.22 -21.78
C GLU A 156 -26.33 2.46 -20.91
N THR A 157 -27.32 2.33 -20.01
CA THR A 157 -27.71 3.37 -19.06
C THR A 157 -27.36 2.91 -17.65
N VAL A 158 -26.54 3.68 -16.94
CA VAL A 158 -26.13 3.37 -15.57
C VAL A 158 -26.60 4.42 -14.58
N ARG A 159 -26.90 3.97 -13.35
CA ARG A 159 -27.34 4.83 -12.28
C ARG A 159 -26.24 5.08 -11.25
N THR A 160 -25.97 6.35 -11.03
CA THR A 160 -24.90 6.84 -10.14
C THR A 160 -25.48 7.58 -8.94
N LEU A 161 -24.71 7.59 -7.86
CA LEU A 161 -25.04 8.24 -6.61
C LEU A 161 -23.85 9.08 -6.14
N GLU A 162 -24.10 10.35 -5.90
CA GLU A 162 -23.17 11.28 -5.23
C GLU A 162 -23.67 11.53 -3.81
N LEU A 163 -22.79 11.42 -2.81
CA LEU A 163 -23.11 11.54 -1.38
C LEU A 163 -22.07 12.39 -0.66
N GLN A 164 -22.54 13.39 0.09
CA GLN A 164 -21.74 14.08 1.10
C GLN A 164 -22.26 13.71 2.49
N MET A 165 -21.42 13.09 3.31
CA MET A 165 -21.80 12.61 4.63
C MET A 165 -20.75 12.93 5.70
N THR A 166 -21.09 12.68 6.96
CA THR A 166 -20.20 12.82 8.10
C THR A 166 -20.30 11.57 8.97
N VAL A 167 -19.16 10.97 9.30
CA VAL A 167 -19.03 9.68 10.00
C VAL A 167 -18.27 9.89 11.30
N ARG A 168 -18.79 9.38 12.41
CA ARG A 168 -18.19 9.52 13.73
C ARG A 168 -16.99 8.60 13.89
N ARG A 169 -15.85 9.16 14.32
CA ARG A 169 -14.57 8.41 14.41
C ARG A 169 -14.59 7.23 15.39
N ARG A 170 -15.36 7.32 16.48
CA ARG A 170 -15.34 6.36 17.60
C ARG A 170 -15.98 5.01 17.27
N ASP A 171 -17.08 5.02 16.53
CA ASP A 171 -17.92 3.86 16.23
C ASP A 171 -18.06 3.57 14.72
N LYS A 172 -17.44 4.40 13.87
CA LYS A 172 -17.49 4.33 12.40
C LYS A 172 -18.91 4.41 11.83
N ARG A 173 -19.86 5.00 12.57
CA ARG A 173 -21.26 5.16 12.12
C ARG A 173 -21.45 6.47 11.38
N ILE A 174 -22.32 6.47 10.37
CA ILE A 174 -22.80 7.70 9.74
C ILE A 174 -23.51 8.52 10.81
N HIS A 175 -23.03 9.75 11.02
CA HIS A 175 -23.58 10.70 11.95
C HIS A 175 -24.58 11.64 11.26
N ASN A 176 -24.30 12.02 10.01
CA ASN A 176 -25.16 12.89 9.20
C ASN A 176 -24.96 12.65 7.69
N VAL A 177 -25.97 12.91 6.87
CA VAL A 177 -25.88 12.96 5.40
C VAL A 177 -26.30 14.37 4.97
N LYS A 178 -25.31 15.18 4.56
CA LYS A 178 -25.51 16.58 4.15
C LYS A 178 -26.19 16.70 2.81
N SER A 179 -25.86 15.79 1.89
CA SER A 179 -26.34 15.80 0.51
C SER A 179 -26.35 14.41 -0.11
N ALA A 180 -27.31 14.16 -1.01
CA ALA A 180 -27.32 13.03 -1.93
C ALA A 180 -27.90 13.44 -3.29
N ASP A 181 -27.34 12.96 -4.40
CA ASP A 181 -27.90 13.12 -5.76
C ASP A 181 -27.84 11.82 -6.53
N VAL A 182 -28.92 11.49 -7.24
CA VAL A 182 -29.03 10.29 -8.10
C VAL A 182 -29.16 10.71 -9.55
N TYR A 183 -28.28 10.19 -10.42
CA TYR A 183 -28.27 10.47 -11.85
C TYR A 183 -28.31 9.19 -12.67
N ASP A 184 -29.05 9.21 -13.77
CA ASP A 184 -28.90 8.28 -14.89
C ASP A 184 -27.96 8.88 -15.93
N LEU A 185 -26.98 8.09 -16.36
CA LEU A 185 -25.99 8.43 -17.36
C LEU A 185 -26.11 7.45 -18.53
N ARG A 186 -26.35 7.97 -19.74
CA ARG A 186 -26.36 7.20 -20.99
C ARG A 186 -25.43 7.84 -22.01
N LEU A 187 -24.58 7.02 -22.62
CA LEU A 187 -23.73 7.43 -23.72
C LEU A 187 -24.44 7.12 -25.05
N GLU A 188 -24.62 8.13 -25.90
CA GLU A 188 -25.28 8.02 -27.21
C GLU A 188 -24.37 8.45 -28.34
N ARG A 189 -24.59 7.90 -29.54
CA ARG A 189 -23.84 8.25 -30.75
C ARG A 189 -24.76 8.94 -31.76
N PHE A 190 -24.36 10.14 -32.20
CA PHE A 190 -25.08 10.96 -33.16
C PHE A 190 -24.21 11.09 -34.43
N GLY A 191 -24.42 10.17 -35.37
CA GLY A 191 -23.54 10.02 -36.54
C GLY A 191 -22.14 9.58 -36.11
N SER A 192 -21.13 10.38 -36.42
CA SER A 192 -19.75 10.14 -36.00
C SER A 192 -19.44 10.63 -34.58
N GLU A 193 -20.23 11.57 -34.04
CA GLU A 193 -20.00 12.21 -32.75
C GLU A 193 -20.72 11.49 -31.60
N ALA A 194 -20.35 11.82 -30.36
CA ALA A 194 -20.88 11.17 -29.16
C ALA A 194 -21.41 12.22 -28.18
N ARG A 195 -22.54 11.91 -27.54
CA ARG A 195 -23.17 12.73 -26.51
C ARG A 195 -23.36 11.93 -25.24
N LEU A 196 -23.10 12.54 -24.10
CA LEU A 196 -23.59 12.06 -22.82
C LEU A 196 -24.97 12.68 -22.55
N ILE A 197 -25.95 11.83 -22.26
CA ILE A 197 -27.24 12.25 -21.70
C ILE A 197 -27.20 11.99 -20.20
N VAL A 198 -27.42 13.02 -19.41
CA VAL A 198 -27.55 12.96 -17.94
C VAL A 198 -28.95 13.33 -17.54
N THR A 199 -29.60 12.49 -16.75
CA THR A 199 -30.93 12.74 -16.18
C THR A 199 -30.86 12.62 -14.67
N ARG A 200 -31.25 13.68 -13.94
CA ARG A 200 -31.30 13.65 -12.48
C ARG A 200 -32.62 13.04 -12.00
N GLN A 201 -32.53 11.98 -11.22
CA GLN A 201 -33.68 11.23 -10.71
C GLN A 201 -34.11 11.69 -9.31
N ALA A 202 -33.17 12.08 -8.45
CA ALA A 202 -33.47 12.58 -7.11
C ALA A 202 -32.34 13.45 -6.57
N THR A 203 -32.70 14.37 -5.66
CA THR A 203 -31.78 15.16 -4.84
C THR A 203 -32.32 15.19 -3.41
N LEU A 204 -31.42 14.98 -2.45
CA LEU A 204 -31.62 15.27 -1.04
C LEU A 204 -30.58 16.31 -0.60
N ARG A 205 -31.01 17.31 0.14
CA ARG A 205 -30.16 18.27 0.85
C ARG A 205 -30.64 18.41 2.30
N GLU A 206 -29.70 18.58 3.23
CA GLU A 206 -30.00 18.91 4.62
C GLU A 206 -30.77 20.25 4.68
N ARG A 207 -31.92 20.28 5.37
CA ARG A 207 -32.86 21.41 5.30
C ARG A 207 -32.29 22.69 5.89
N GLY A 208 -32.14 23.72 5.06
CA GLY A 208 -32.20 25.11 5.52
C GLY A 208 -33.65 25.49 5.90
N PRO A 209 -33.87 26.47 6.80
CA PRO A 209 -35.19 26.79 7.39
C PRO A 209 -36.23 27.39 6.42
N SER A 210 -35.96 27.45 5.11
CA SER A 210 -36.74 28.21 4.14
C SER A 210 -36.99 27.49 2.79
N GLN A 211 -36.72 26.19 2.69
CA GLN A 211 -36.81 25.44 1.41
C GLN A 211 -38.03 24.51 1.33
N ALA A 212 -38.61 24.44 0.12
CA ALA A 212 -39.77 23.61 -0.23
C ALA A 212 -39.49 22.10 -0.09
N PRO A 213 -40.54 21.25 0.07
CA PRO A 213 -40.36 19.80 0.20
C PRO A 213 -39.72 19.19 -1.06
N GLN A 214 -38.51 18.64 -0.90
CA GLN A 214 -37.82 17.84 -1.91
C GLN A 214 -38.35 16.38 -1.90
N PRO A 215 -38.34 15.67 -3.04
CA PRO A 215 -38.83 14.30 -3.11
C PRO A 215 -38.00 13.36 -2.23
N ALA A 216 -38.68 12.51 -1.45
CA ALA A 216 -38.01 11.50 -0.65
C ALA A 216 -37.36 10.42 -1.54
N LEU A 217 -36.17 9.96 -1.18
CA LEU A 217 -35.43 8.90 -1.89
C LEU A 217 -36.19 7.55 -1.95
N ALA A 218 -37.26 7.42 -1.15
CA ALA A 218 -38.18 6.29 -1.11
C ALA A 218 -38.80 5.89 -2.47
N GLY A 219 -38.93 6.85 -3.41
CA GLY A 219 -39.46 6.58 -4.75
C GLY A 219 -38.45 6.03 -5.77
N THR A 220 -37.18 5.87 -5.40
CA THR A 220 -36.12 5.44 -6.34
C THR A 220 -35.87 3.93 -6.28
N SER A 221 -35.66 3.29 -7.45
CA SER A 221 -35.28 1.87 -7.54
C SER A 221 -33.88 1.57 -6.98
N VAL A 222 -33.12 2.60 -6.59
CA VAL A 222 -31.83 2.47 -5.90
C VAL A 222 -32.00 2.18 -4.41
N SER A 223 -33.20 2.36 -3.84
CA SER A 223 -33.35 2.43 -2.39
C SER A 223 -32.68 1.26 -1.63
N PRO A 224 -32.91 -0.04 -1.88
CA PRO A 224 -32.24 -1.09 -1.10
C PRO A 224 -30.71 -1.09 -1.26
N LEU A 225 -30.22 -0.70 -2.44
CA LEU A 225 -28.81 -0.74 -2.80
C LEU A 225 -28.02 0.44 -2.22
N MET A 226 -28.57 1.65 -2.33
CA MET A 226 -28.08 2.86 -1.67
C MET A 226 -27.99 2.64 -0.15
N LEU A 227 -28.97 1.95 0.43
CA LEU A 227 -28.95 1.63 1.86
C LEU A 227 -27.80 0.68 2.25
N HIS A 228 -27.36 -0.21 1.35
CA HIS A 228 -26.16 -1.04 1.59
C HIS A 228 -24.86 -0.22 1.48
N ALA A 229 -24.75 0.70 0.51
CA ALA A 229 -23.59 1.60 0.36
C ALA A 229 -23.36 2.50 1.60
N LEU A 230 -24.41 2.75 2.39
CA LEU A 230 -24.37 3.50 3.65
C LEU A 230 -24.03 2.64 4.89
N SER A 231 -23.83 1.32 4.74
CA SER A 231 -23.74 0.39 5.88
C SER A 231 -22.32 0.15 6.44
N GLY A 232 -21.27 0.71 5.82
CA GLY A 232 -19.90 0.68 6.31
C GLY A 232 -18.91 1.44 5.41
N ILE A 233 -17.74 1.80 5.94
CA ILE A 233 -16.66 2.41 5.14
C ILE A 233 -16.22 1.41 4.06
N PRO A 234 -16.27 1.75 2.75
CA PRO A 234 -16.20 0.76 1.68
C PRO A 234 -14.77 0.27 1.45
N SER A 235 -14.42 -0.86 2.05
CA SER A 235 -13.23 -1.65 1.69
C SER A 235 -13.45 -2.55 0.45
N ARG A 236 -14.66 -2.59 -0.09
CA ARG A 236 -15.04 -3.29 -1.32
C ARG A 236 -15.98 -2.42 -2.18
N PRO A 237 -15.92 -2.56 -3.51
CA PRO A 237 -16.83 -1.87 -4.44
C PRO A 237 -18.24 -2.45 -4.41
N TYR A 238 -19.18 -1.74 -5.04
CA TYR A 238 -20.62 -2.00 -4.88
C TYR A 238 -21.19 -3.16 -5.72
N GLY A 239 -20.57 -3.54 -6.84
CA GLY A 239 -21.08 -4.65 -7.68
C GLY A 239 -20.39 -5.98 -7.42
N LEU A 240 -20.74 -6.96 -8.26
CA LEU A 240 -20.12 -8.29 -8.27
C LEU A 240 -18.61 -8.17 -8.62
N LEU A 241 -17.77 -8.63 -7.70
CA LEU A 241 -16.34 -8.85 -7.92
C LEU A 241 -16.14 -10.33 -8.26
N GLY A 242 -16.29 -10.66 -9.55
CA GLY A 242 -16.48 -12.05 -9.97
C GLY A 242 -17.74 -12.64 -9.34
N ASP A 243 -17.73 -13.93 -9.02
CA ASP A 243 -18.92 -14.67 -8.57
C ASP A 243 -19.35 -14.39 -7.10
N GLN A 244 -18.81 -13.35 -6.45
CA GLN A 244 -19.16 -13.01 -5.05
C GLN A 244 -20.29 -11.99 -4.97
N SER A 245 -21.46 -12.42 -4.46
CA SER A 245 -22.57 -11.52 -4.11
C SER A 245 -22.19 -10.51 -3.00
N PRO A 246 -22.71 -9.28 -3.03
CA PRO A 246 -22.48 -8.29 -1.97
C PRO A 246 -23.07 -8.76 -0.62
N LEU A 247 -22.43 -8.35 0.47
CA LEU A 247 -22.79 -8.74 1.84
C LEU A 247 -24.12 -8.08 2.29
N PRO A 248 -24.91 -8.70 3.18
CA PRO A 248 -26.12 -8.08 3.72
C PRO A 248 -25.80 -6.91 4.67
N PRO A 249 -26.63 -5.85 4.73
CA PRO A 249 -26.41 -4.68 5.59
C PRO A 249 -26.67 -4.99 7.07
N SER A 250 -25.84 -4.44 7.96
CA SER A 250 -25.95 -4.63 9.41
C SER A 250 -27.24 -4.07 10.02
N ALA A 251 -27.73 -4.68 11.11
CA ALA A 251 -28.94 -4.24 11.81
C ALA A 251 -28.86 -2.78 12.33
N ALA A 252 -27.66 -2.31 12.69
CA ALA A 252 -27.43 -0.92 13.09
C ALA A 252 -27.58 0.05 11.92
N ALA A 253 -27.12 -0.34 10.72
CA ALA A 253 -27.45 0.39 9.51
C ALA A 253 -28.97 0.40 9.33
N GLN A 254 -29.63 -0.78 9.29
CA GLN A 254 -31.08 -0.92 9.04
C GLN A 254 -31.97 0.01 9.88
N SER A 255 -31.53 0.40 11.09
CA SER A 255 -32.21 1.40 11.93
C SER A 255 -32.06 2.85 11.46
N GLU A 256 -30.85 3.31 11.11
CA GLU A 256 -30.62 4.65 10.54
C GLU A 256 -31.22 4.77 9.13
N LEU A 257 -31.12 3.68 8.36
CA LEU A 257 -31.69 3.55 7.02
C LEU A 257 -33.20 3.84 6.99
N ARG A 258 -33.96 3.37 7.99
CA ARG A 258 -35.41 3.67 8.13
C ARG A 258 -35.71 5.15 8.34
N LYS A 259 -34.79 5.94 8.91
CA LYS A 259 -35.02 7.40 9.13
C LYS A 259 -34.87 8.22 7.85
N LEU A 260 -34.18 7.70 6.84
CA LEU A 260 -33.93 8.37 5.56
C LEU A 260 -34.92 7.97 4.46
N THR A 261 -35.59 6.82 4.60
CA THR A 261 -36.53 6.28 3.58
C THR A 261 -38.00 6.30 3.98
N VAL A 262 -38.32 6.44 5.27
CA VAL A 262 -39.72 6.61 5.70
C VAL A 262 -40.05 8.10 5.65
N PRO A 263 -41.09 8.54 4.92
CA PRO A 263 -41.56 9.92 5.03
C PRO A 263 -42.01 10.18 6.46
N VAL A 264 -41.55 11.29 7.05
CA VAL A 264 -41.96 11.66 8.41
C VAL A 264 -43.43 12.08 8.38
N GLU A 265 -44.33 11.15 8.70
CA GLU A 265 -45.67 11.51 9.16
C GLU A 265 -45.51 12.38 10.41
N VAL A 266 -46.23 13.51 10.44
CA VAL A 266 -46.23 14.42 11.58
C VAL A 266 -47.06 13.79 12.69
N ALA A 267 -46.43 12.91 13.47
CA ALA A 267 -47.04 12.31 14.65
C ALA A 267 -47.44 13.40 15.66
N ALA A 268 -48.72 13.41 16.05
CA ALA A 268 -49.22 14.31 17.08
C ALA A 268 -48.45 14.11 18.41
N PRO A 269 -48.23 15.18 19.20
CA PRO A 269 -47.34 15.11 20.37
C PRO A 269 -47.89 14.18 21.47
N ALA A 270 -47.13 13.13 21.77
CA ALA A 270 -47.44 12.22 22.88
C ALA A 270 -47.22 12.90 24.26
N PRO A 271 -48.01 12.55 25.29
CA PRO A 271 -47.91 13.18 26.61
C PRO A 271 -46.61 12.81 27.35
N LYS A 272 -46.12 13.74 28.19
CA LYS A 272 -44.85 13.61 28.92
C LYS A 272 -44.89 12.49 29.98
N PRO A 273 -43.82 11.70 30.13
CA PRO A 273 -43.72 10.67 31.18
C PRO A 273 -43.50 11.29 32.58
N PRO A 274 -43.91 10.59 33.66
CA PRO A 274 -43.73 11.05 35.03
C PRO A 274 -42.27 10.96 35.53
N LYS A 275 -41.92 11.81 36.51
CA LYS A 275 -40.56 11.91 37.07
C LYS A 275 -40.15 10.68 37.90
N PRO A 276 -38.86 10.28 37.88
CA PRO A 276 -38.36 9.14 38.66
C PRO A 276 -38.33 9.41 40.17
N ARG A 277 -38.51 8.36 40.98
CA ARG A 277 -38.35 8.39 42.45
C ARG A 277 -36.89 8.10 42.86
N LYS A 278 -36.48 8.61 44.03
CA LYS A 278 -35.14 8.42 44.59
C LYS A 278 -34.90 6.96 45.05
N PRO A 279 -33.65 6.46 44.98
CA PRO A 279 -33.30 5.14 45.52
C PRO A 279 -33.28 5.13 47.05
N ILE A 280 -33.55 3.95 47.62
CA ILE A 280 -33.50 3.66 49.07
C ILE A 280 -32.20 2.90 49.36
N LEU A 281 -31.50 3.27 50.45
CA LEU A 281 -30.34 2.53 50.96
C LEU A 281 -30.77 1.21 51.63
N VAL A 282 -29.96 0.16 51.47
CA VAL A 282 -29.99 -1.04 52.31
C VAL A 282 -28.56 -1.27 52.86
N PRO A 283 -28.36 -1.49 54.17
CA PRO A 283 -27.04 -1.54 54.78
C PRO A 283 -26.36 -2.93 54.68
N LYS A 284 -25.03 -2.93 54.83
CA LYS A 284 -24.19 -4.11 55.08
C LYS A 284 -24.50 -4.78 56.43
N PRO A 285 -24.26 -6.09 56.55
CA PRO A 285 -23.77 -6.74 57.78
C PRO A 285 -22.24 -6.94 57.75
N ASP A 286 -21.64 -7.00 58.94
CA ASP A 286 -20.22 -7.33 59.20
C ASP A 286 -20.11 -8.70 59.95
N PRO A 287 -18.91 -9.28 60.19
CA PRO A 287 -18.70 -10.75 60.22
C PRO A 287 -18.45 -11.38 61.61
N GLU A 288 -18.36 -12.73 61.67
CA GLU A 288 -17.54 -13.61 62.58
C GLU A 288 -18.06 -15.09 62.55
N PRO A 289 -17.36 -16.13 63.07
CA PRO A 289 -15.90 -16.41 63.14
C PRO A 289 -15.52 -17.83 62.61
N MET A 290 -14.39 -18.41 63.06
CA MET A 290 -13.69 -19.64 62.59
C MET A 290 -14.42 -20.98 62.93
N ASP A 291 -14.07 -22.19 62.45
CA ASP A 291 -12.76 -22.88 62.68
C ASP A 291 -12.46 -24.18 61.88
N GLU A 292 -11.17 -24.57 61.95
CA GLU A 292 -10.49 -25.89 61.80
C GLU A 292 -10.72 -26.90 60.63
N GLY A 293 -9.58 -27.37 60.08
CA GLY A 293 -9.32 -28.83 59.91
C GLY A 293 -9.00 -29.37 58.51
N GLY A 294 -7.73 -29.65 58.18
CA GLY A 294 -7.38 -30.51 57.02
C GLY A 294 -5.97 -30.39 56.41
N GLN A 295 -5.01 -31.15 56.94
CA GLN A 295 -3.71 -31.51 56.32
C GLN A 295 -3.79 -32.93 55.73
N LEU A 296 -2.94 -33.47 54.82
CA LEU A 296 -1.66 -33.18 54.11
C LEU A 296 -1.68 -34.14 52.85
N PRO A 297 -0.64 -34.33 51.97
CA PRO A 297 0.68 -33.72 51.81
C PRO A 297 1.03 -33.28 50.35
N SER A 298 2.32 -32.98 50.14
CA SER A 298 2.95 -32.33 48.97
C SER A 298 3.76 -33.26 48.05
N THR A 299 4.45 -32.63 47.08
CA THR A 299 5.60 -33.10 46.26
C THR A 299 5.33 -33.85 44.93
N VAL A 300 5.70 -33.18 43.83
CA VAL A 300 6.43 -33.79 42.70
C VAL A 300 7.72 -32.98 42.56
N VAL A 301 8.84 -33.66 42.33
CA VAL A 301 10.19 -33.10 42.34
C VAL A 301 10.61 -32.70 40.92
N GLU A 302 11.04 -31.45 40.75
CA GLU A 302 11.79 -31.03 39.56
C GLU A 302 13.27 -31.46 39.70
N PRO A 303 13.92 -32.00 38.65
CA PRO A 303 15.35 -32.29 38.69
C PRO A 303 16.18 -31.04 38.38
N GLU A 304 17.09 -30.68 39.29
CA GLU A 304 18.12 -29.68 39.02
C GLU A 304 19.13 -30.18 37.95
N PRO A 305 19.48 -29.36 36.95
CA PRO A 305 20.70 -29.55 36.16
C PRO A 305 21.89 -28.80 36.79
N THR A 306 22.97 -29.54 37.00
CA THR A 306 24.27 -29.06 37.51
C THR A 306 24.81 -27.88 36.69
N PRO A 307 25.44 -26.85 37.31
CA PRO A 307 25.95 -25.69 36.59
C PRO A 307 27.26 -26.01 35.84
N GLU A 308 27.15 -26.33 34.55
CA GLU A 308 28.30 -26.36 33.63
C GLU A 308 28.47 -24.99 32.94
N LEU A 309 29.70 -24.50 32.92
CA LEU A 309 30.03 -23.08 32.65
C LEU A 309 29.69 -22.63 31.22
N ALA A 310 28.62 -21.86 31.06
CA ALA A 310 28.36 -21.13 29.83
C ALA A 310 29.44 -20.06 29.58
N PRO A 311 29.95 -19.92 28.34
CA PRO A 311 31.09 -19.05 28.05
C PRO A 311 30.74 -17.56 28.21
N VAL A 312 31.67 -16.83 28.84
CA VAL A 312 31.58 -15.36 29.03
C VAL A 312 31.41 -14.67 27.67
N ILE A 313 30.27 -14.01 27.48
CA ILE A 313 30.02 -13.15 26.32
C ILE A 313 30.94 -11.92 26.44
N PRO A 314 31.68 -11.54 25.38
CA PRO A 314 32.53 -10.35 25.41
C PRO A 314 31.75 -9.07 25.71
N THR A 315 32.46 -8.08 26.25
CA THR A 315 31.96 -6.76 26.66
C THR A 315 31.07 -6.11 25.59
N ASN A 316 29.75 -6.17 25.79
CA ASN A 316 28.70 -5.61 24.93
C ASN A 316 28.77 -6.04 23.44
N PRO A 317 28.02 -7.07 22.99
CA PRO A 317 28.06 -7.56 21.60
C PRO A 317 27.63 -6.50 20.58
N TRP A 318 26.87 -5.48 20.98
CA TRP A 318 26.46 -4.36 20.12
C TRP A 318 27.63 -3.47 19.70
N LEU A 319 28.69 -3.37 20.50
CA LEU A 319 29.88 -2.58 20.18
C LEU A 319 30.68 -3.21 19.01
N ALA A 320 30.59 -4.53 18.84
CA ALA A 320 31.23 -5.23 17.72
C ALA A 320 30.58 -4.88 16.36
N LEU A 321 29.35 -4.37 16.33
CA LEU A 321 28.65 -3.96 15.11
C LEU A 321 29.36 -2.80 14.41
N GLN A 322 29.73 -1.76 15.18
CA GLN A 322 30.42 -0.55 14.69
C GLN A 322 31.81 -0.84 14.08
N ASN A 323 32.37 -2.03 14.36
CA ASN A 323 33.61 -2.50 13.74
C ASN A 323 33.39 -3.28 12.44
N ARG A 324 32.21 -3.90 12.26
CA ARG A 324 31.85 -4.70 11.07
C ARG A 324 31.07 -3.93 10.02
N MET A 325 30.32 -2.90 10.40
CA MET A 325 29.64 -1.98 9.47
C MET A 325 29.63 -0.54 9.99
N ALA A 326 29.50 0.42 9.06
CA ALA A 326 29.05 1.76 9.41
C ALA A 326 27.55 1.69 9.75
N VAL A 327 27.16 2.26 10.88
CA VAL A 327 25.78 2.38 11.35
C VAL A 327 25.75 3.49 12.41
N ASP A 328 24.62 4.17 12.55
CA ASP A 328 24.44 5.19 13.59
C ASP A 328 23.91 4.56 14.90
N ASP A 329 24.38 5.07 16.04
CA ASP A 329 24.12 4.48 17.34
C ASP A 329 22.62 4.44 17.69
N GLU A 330 21.85 5.43 17.24
CA GLU A 330 20.40 5.49 17.45
C GLU A 330 19.68 4.31 16.75
N VAL A 331 20.12 3.95 15.54
CA VAL A 331 19.59 2.80 14.78
C VAL A 331 19.87 1.51 15.53
N VAL A 332 21.09 1.33 16.04
CA VAL A 332 21.48 0.14 16.83
C VAL A 332 20.70 0.08 18.14
N GLN A 333 20.58 1.20 18.87
CA GLN A 333 19.85 1.25 20.14
C GLN A 333 18.36 0.97 19.96
N LEU A 334 17.72 1.53 18.94
CA LEU A 334 16.30 1.30 18.66
C LEU A 334 16.03 -0.14 18.18
N ALA A 335 16.90 -0.70 17.33
CA ALA A 335 16.84 -2.10 16.92
C ALA A 335 17.01 -3.04 18.12
N HIS A 336 18.00 -2.79 18.98
CA HIS A 336 18.24 -3.55 20.21
C HIS A 336 17.02 -3.51 21.14
N LYS A 337 16.52 -2.31 21.48
CA LYS A 337 15.35 -2.14 22.36
C LYS A 337 14.05 -2.72 21.78
N THR A 338 13.98 -2.88 20.46
CA THR A 338 12.87 -3.56 19.77
C THR A 338 12.95 -5.07 19.99
N LEU A 339 14.13 -5.66 19.76
CA LEU A 339 14.36 -7.10 19.82
C LEU A 339 14.38 -7.63 21.26
N GLU A 340 14.89 -6.87 22.24
CA GLU A 340 14.74 -7.16 23.69
C GLU A 340 13.26 -7.28 24.13
N ARG A 341 12.34 -6.60 23.41
CA ARG A 341 10.89 -6.67 23.67
C ARG A 341 10.20 -7.75 22.83
N HIS A 342 10.98 -8.59 22.15
CA HIS A 342 10.56 -9.62 21.20
C HIS A 342 9.59 -9.12 20.12
N ARG A 343 9.61 -7.80 19.84
CA ARG A 343 8.80 -7.21 18.78
C ARG A 343 9.48 -7.42 17.43
N PRO A 344 8.71 -7.73 16.37
CA PRO A 344 9.25 -7.75 15.01
C PRO A 344 9.87 -6.40 14.65
N LEU A 345 11.09 -6.45 14.12
CA LEU A 345 11.85 -5.30 13.62
C LEU A 345 11.72 -5.23 12.10
N LEU A 346 11.49 -4.05 11.53
CA LEU A 346 11.54 -3.82 10.09
C LEU A 346 12.58 -2.74 9.78
N LEU A 347 13.64 -3.11 9.09
CA LEU A 347 14.67 -2.18 8.63
C LEU A 347 14.32 -1.66 7.23
N THR A 348 14.11 -0.35 7.11
CA THR A 348 13.82 0.34 5.85
C THR A 348 15.01 1.17 5.39
N GLY A 349 14.92 1.84 4.24
CA GLY A 349 15.97 2.68 3.68
C GLY A 349 16.31 2.38 2.22
N VAL A 350 17.23 3.16 1.65
CA VAL A 350 17.68 3.00 0.26
C VAL A 350 18.51 1.71 0.05
N PRO A 351 18.62 1.19 -1.19
CA PRO A 351 19.51 0.07 -1.49
C PRO A 351 20.98 0.35 -1.12
N GLY A 352 21.69 -0.67 -0.65
CA GLY A 352 23.14 -0.58 -0.38
C GLY A 352 23.55 0.05 0.95
N VAL A 353 22.65 0.45 1.85
CA VAL A 353 22.99 0.91 3.23
C VAL A 353 23.29 -0.23 4.22
N GLY A 354 23.26 -1.48 3.76
CA GLY A 354 23.61 -2.64 4.59
C GLY A 354 22.49 -3.18 5.49
N LYS A 355 21.20 -2.99 5.16
CA LYS A 355 20.06 -3.47 5.96
C LYS A 355 20.12 -4.98 6.27
N THR A 356 20.35 -5.83 5.26
CA THR A 356 20.47 -7.29 5.44
C THR A 356 21.71 -7.67 6.25
N LEU A 357 22.79 -6.90 6.13
CA LEU A 357 23.97 -7.05 6.97
C LEU A 357 23.63 -6.69 8.43
N LEU A 358 23.00 -5.54 8.68
CA LEU A 358 22.55 -5.14 10.02
C LEU A 358 21.62 -6.19 10.63
N ALA A 359 20.60 -6.65 9.91
CA ALA A 359 19.72 -7.73 10.36
C ALA A 359 20.48 -9.00 10.75
N THR A 360 21.45 -9.41 9.92
CA THR A 360 22.34 -10.55 10.19
C THR A 360 23.15 -10.34 11.45
N LEU A 361 23.83 -9.20 11.58
CA LEU A 361 24.68 -8.91 12.72
C LEU A 361 23.89 -8.74 14.04
N LEU A 362 22.68 -8.17 13.99
CA LEU A 362 21.76 -8.09 15.13
C LEU A 362 21.34 -9.50 15.57
N ALA A 363 21.05 -10.40 14.63
CA ALA A 363 20.75 -11.79 14.92
C ALA A 363 21.97 -12.54 15.50
N GLU A 364 23.17 -12.35 14.95
CA GLU A 364 24.40 -12.93 15.50
C GLU A 364 24.70 -12.46 16.92
N ALA A 365 24.40 -11.19 17.24
CA ALA A 365 24.60 -10.63 18.57
C ALA A 365 23.65 -11.22 19.64
N LEU A 366 22.42 -11.58 19.27
CA LEU A 366 21.40 -12.16 20.17
C LEU A 366 21.46 -13.68 20.24
N CYS A 367 21.56 -14.33 19.07
CA CYS A 367 21.42 -15.77 18.90
C CYS A 367 22.78 -16.49 18.91
N GLY A 368 23.87 -15.78 18.62
CA GLY A 368 25.18 -16.35 18.28
C GLY A 368 25.42 -16.44 16.78
N ALA A 369 26.70 -16.56 16.39
CA ALA A 369 27.13 -16.59 14.99
C ALA A 369 26.41 -17.70 14.20
N GLY A 370 25.86 -17.36 13.02
CA GLY A 370 25.12 -18.29 12.17
C GLY A 370 23.77 -18.80 12.72
N ASN A 371 23.34 -18.38 13.91
CA ASN A 371 22.15 -18.93 14.57
C ASN A 371 20.84 -18.23 14.16
N TYR A 372 20.61 -18.17 12.85
CA TYR A 372 19.43 -17.55 12.24
C TYR A 372 19.06 -18.26 10.93
N THR A 373 17.82 -18.04 10.48
CA THR A 373 17.35 -18.44 9.17
C THR A 373 17.08 -17.19 8.34
N LEU A 374 17.89 -16.96 7.31
CA LEU A 374 17.67 -15.91 6.31
C LEU A 374 16.87 -16.48 5.12
N VAL A 375 15.79 -15.80 4.75
CA VAL A 375 14.98 -16.08 3.56
C VAL A 375 14.69 -14.78 2.82
N THR A 376 14.49 -14.83 1.50
CA THR A 376 13.97 -13.70 0.71
C THR A 376 12.49 -13.92 0.44
N ALA A 377 11.67 -12.88 0.57
CA ALA A 377 10.25 -12.95 0.25
C ALA A 377 10.03 -13.10 -1.26
N ASP A 378 9.13 -14.00 -1.65
CA ASP A 378 8.75 -14.28 -3.05
C ASP A 378 7.27 -13.94 -3.25
N ALA A 379 6.92 -13.36 -4.40
CA ALA A 379 5.55 -12.98 -4.74
C ALA A 379 4.55 -14.15 -4.70
N ARG A 380 5.03 -15.39 -4.79
CA ARG A 380 4.25 -16.65 -4.72
C ARG A 380 4.10 -17.20 -3.31
N TRP A 381 4.57 -16.51 -2.27
CA TRP A 381 4.36 -16.93 -0.89
C TRP A 381 2.86 -16.98 -0.56
N THR A 382 2.45 -18.11 0.01
CA THR A 382 1.10 -18.36 0.53
C THR A 382 1.20 -18.72 2.01
N SER A 383 0.06 -18.72 2.72
CA SER A 383 0.00 -19.26 4.09
C SER A 383 0.61 -20.67 4.21
N SER A 384 0.48 -21.51 3.18
CA SER A 384 1.06 -22.87 3.14
C SER A 384 2.58 -22.93 2.90
N GLU A 385 3.20 -21.84 2.44
CA GLU A 385 4.67 -21.69 2.36
C GLU A 385 5.25 -21.07 3.64
N VAL A 386 4.54 -20.13 4.27
CA VAL A 386 4.98 -19.43 5.47
C VAL A 386 4.72 -20.24 6.74
N LEU A 387 3.50 -20.73 6.94
CA LEU A 387 3.08 -21.50 8.13
C LEU A 387 3.20 -23.01 7.88
N GLY A 388 2.76 -23.46 6.72
CA GLY A 388 2.72 -24.87 6.33
C GLY A 388 1.32 -25.35 6.00
N GLY A 389 1.21 -26.59 5.56
CA GLY A 389 -0.08 -27.20 5.25
C GLY A 389 0.05 -28.59 4.66
N LEU A 390 -1.08 -29.25 4.42
CA LEU A 390 -1.13 -30.56 3.78
C LEU A 390 -0.58 -30.52 2.35
N ARG A 391 0.41 -31.37 2.06
CA ARG A 391 0.93 -31.63 0.70
C ARG A 391 0.85 -33.12 0.40
N VAL A 392 0.78 -33.46 -0.89
CA VAL A 392 0.86 -34.85 -1.34
C VAL A 392 2.31 -35.33 -1.22
N VAL A 393 2.51 -36.44 -0.52
CA VAL A 393 3.83 -37.08 -0.37
C VAL A 393 3.98 -38.17 -1.45
N PRO A 394 5.14 -38.26 -2.14
CA PRO A 394 5.39 -39.33 -3.11
C PRO A 394 5.27 -40.73 -2.49
N GLY A 395 4.61 -41.65 -3.20
CA GLY A 395 4.50 -43.06 -2.81
C GLY A 395 3.49 -43.83 -3.66
N ASN A 396 3.38 -45.14 -3.43
CA ASN A 396 2.51 -46.06 -4.19
C ASN A 396 0.99 -45.83 -3.98
N SER A 397 0.62 -44.86 -3.15
CA SER A 397 -0.75 -44.50 -2.78
C SER A 397 -0.80 -43.01 -2.51
N LEU A 398 -1.86 -42.31 -2.93
CA LEU A 398 -2.03 -40.89 -2.66
C LEU A 398 -2.16 -40.63 -1.15
N ARG A 399 -1.16 -39.98 -0.56
CA ARG A 399 -1.09 -39.67 0.88
C ARG A 399 -0.84 -38.19 1.08
N TYR A 400 -1.56 -37.58 2.01
CA TYR A 400 -1.32 -36.22 2.46
C TYR A 400 -0.51 -36.23 3.75
N ALA A 401 0.45 -35.33 3.89
CA ALA A 401 1.13 -35.05 5.15
C ALA A 401 1.33 -33.54 5.31
N PHE A 402 1.35 -33.07 6.55
CA PHE A 402 1.72 -31.69 6.85
C PHE A 402 3.17 -31.43 6.47
N THR A 403 3.38 -30.42 5.64
CA THR A 403 4.71 -29.89 5.34
C THR A 403 4.85 -28.55 6.08
N PRO A 404 5.76 -28.42 7.07
CA PRO A 404 5.91 -27.18 7.83
C PRO A 404 6.46 -26.08 6.93
N GLY A 405 5.86 -24.89 7.00
CA GLY A 405 6.30 -23.69 6.28
C GLY A 405 7.57 -23.08 6.88
N VAL A 406 8.04 -21.98 6.28
CA VAL A 406 9.27 -21.27 6.70
C VAL A 406 9.27 -20.99 8.21
N VAL A 407 8.22 -20.37 8.73
CA VAL A 407 8.15 -19.90 10.13
C VAL A 407 8.08 -21.08 11.09
N THR A 408 7.27 -22.10 10.77
CA THR A 408 7.17 -23.33 11.56
C THR A 408 8.50 -24.10 11.61
N ARG A 409 9.27 -24.14 10.51
CA ARG A 409 10.63 -24.70 10.52
C ARG A 409 11.60 -23.88 11.40
N VAL A 410 11.44 -22.55 11.45
CA VAL A 410 12.22 -21.70 12.37
C VAL A 410 11.81 -21.96 13.83
N VAL A 411 10.52 -22.16 14.14
CA VAL A 411 10.08 -22.52 15.50
C VAL A 411 10.76 -23.80 15.98
N SER A 412 10.81 -24.85 15.15
CA SER A 412 11.53 -26.09 15.51
C SER A 412 13.03 -25.85 15.72
N ARG A 413 13.68 -25.06 14.85
CA ARG A 413 15.11 -24.68 15.02
C ARG A 413 15.35 -23.86 16.27
N HIS A 414 14.42 -22.99 16.63
CA HIS A 414 14.47 -22.16 17.83
C HIS A 414 14.40 -23.02 19.09
N GLN A 415 13.45 -23.95 19.17
CA GLN A 415 13.37 -24.92 20.28
C GLN A 415 14.64 -25.76 20.41
N GLN A 416 15.17 -26.26 19.29
CA GLN A 416 16.44 -27.01 19.25
C GLN A 416 17.64 -26.16 19.72
N SER A 417 17.71 -24.90 19.28
CA SER A 417 18.77 -23.95 19.67
C SER A 417 18.74 -23.61 21.15
N ILE A 418 17.54 -23.37 21.70
CA ILE A 418 17.34 -23.12 23.14
C ILE A 418 17.78 -24.34 23.94
N ALA A 419 17.36 -25.56 23.54
CA ALA A 419 17.74 -26.79 24.23
C ALA A 419 19.26 -27.09 24.15
N ALA A 420 19.91 -26.78 23.02
CA ALA A 420 21.32 -27.10 22.78
C ALA A 420 22.31 -26.04 23.30
N SER A 421 21.89 -24.78 23.42
CA SER A 421 22.81 -23.66 23.69
C SER A 421 22.27 -22.56 24.61
N GLY A 422 21.00 -22.64 25.02
CA GLY A 422 20.32 -21.58 25.78
C GLY A 422 20.08 -20.28 24.99
N ARG A 423 20.25 -20.29 23.66
CA ARG A 423 20.10 -19.11 22.80
C ARG A 423 18.93 -19.26 21.82
N PRO A 424 18.19 -18.17 21.53
CA PRO A 424 17.11 -18.21 20.54
C PRO A 424 17.67 -18.42 19.13
N HIS A 425 16.82 -18.84 18.20
CA HIS A 425 17.09 -18.80 16.76
C HIS A 425 16.20 -17.73 16.12
N ALA A 426 16.77 -16.87 15.27
CA ALA A 426 16.05 -15.77 14.63
C ALA A 426 15.57 -16.09 13.20
N LEU A 427 14.51 -15.44 12.75
CA LEU A 427 14.10 -15.39 11.34
C LEU A 427 14.40 -14.00 10.77
N ILE A 428 15.13 -13.98 9.65
CA ILE A 428 15.35 -12.77 8.84
C ILE A 428 14.61 -12.95 7.51
N ILE A 429 13.73 -12.01 7.17
CA ILE A 429 12.99 -11.97 5.91
C ILE A 429 13.48 -10.77 5.10
N ASP A 430 14.29 -11.04 4.09
CA ASP A 430 14.77 -10.04 3.15
C ASP A 430 13.75 -9.71 2.07
N GLU A 431 13.84 -8.48 1.54
CA GLU A 431 12.95 -7.93 0.52
C GLU A 431 11.45 -8.04 0.90
N PHE A 432 11.13 -7.68 2.15
CA PHE A 432 9.82 -7.92 2.79
C PHE A 432 8.60 -7.38 2.00
N ASN A 433 8.76 -6.41 1.11
CA ASN A 433 7.68 -5.91 0.25
C ASN A 433 7.40 -6.76 -1.01
N ARG A 434 8.18 -7.82 -1.29
CA ARG A 434 8.02 -8.66 -2.50
C ARG A 434 6.89 -9.69 -2.44
N ALA A 435 6.35 -9.99 -1.27
CA ALA A 435 5.22 -10.92 -1.12
C ALA A 435 3.92 -10.21 -0.76
N HIS A 436 2.79 -10.86 -1.03
CA HIS A 436 1.46 -10.45 -0.54
C HIS A 436 1.33 -10.74 0.97
N GLN A 437 1.98 -9.93 1.81
CA GLN A 437 2.23 -10.27 3.22
C GLN A 437 0.95 -10.54 4.06
N ASP A 438 -0.15 -9.83 3.81
CA ASP A 438 -1.42 -10.08 4.53
C ASP A 438 -2.00 -11.49 4.24
N GLU A 439 -1.81 -12.01 3.03
CA GLU A 439 -2.28 -13.35 2.60
C GLU A 439 -1.26 -14.44 2.94
N ALA A 440 0.03 -14.13 2.82
CA ALA A 440 1.11 -15.04 3.12
C ALA A 440 1.24 -15.32 4.63
N PHE A 441 0.99 -14.34 5.51
CA PHE A 441 1.21 -14.52 6.95
C PHE A 441 0.02 -15.14 7.69
N GLY A 442 -1.22 -14.94 7.21
CA GLY A 442 -2.41 -15.53 7.83
C GLY A 442 -2.47 -15.33 9.35
N ARG A 443 -2.46 -16.44 10.11
CA ARG A 443 -2.47 -16.45 11.59
C ARG A 443 -1.28 -15.72 12.23
N LEU A 444 -0.11 -15.72 11.58
CA LEU A 444 1.10 -15.07 12.11
C LEU A 444 0.87 -13.57 12.37
N LEU A 445 0.04 -12.89 11.58
CA LEU A 445 -0.28 -11.45 11.76
C LEU A 445 -0.75 -11.11 13.19
N THR A 446 -1.46 -12.03 13.84
CA THR A 446 -1.90 -11.88 15.24
C THR A 446 -0.75 -12.18 16.20
N LEU A 447 0.00 -13.25 15.94
CA LEU A 447 1.12 -13.75 16.76
C LEU A 447 2.38 -12.87 16.70
N LEU A 448 2.49 -11.97 15.72
CA LEU A 448 3.53 -10.94 15.68
C LEU A 448 3.56 -10.12 16.97
N ASP A 449 2.41 -9.90 17.60
CA ASP A 449 2.29 -9.24 18.90
C ASP A 449 2.45 -10.27 20.06
N PRO A 450 3.50 -10.18 20.88
CA PRO A 450 3.87 -11.20 21.88
C PRO A 450 2.74 -11.67 22.80
N GLN A 451 1.82 -10.76 23.16
CA GLN A 451 0.70 -11.10 24.06
C GLN A 451 -0.18 -12.26 23.57
N TYR A 452 -0.26 -12.51 22.26
CA TYR A 452 -1.09 -13.58 21.69
C TYR A 452 -0.33 -14.90 21.44
N ARG A 453 1.01 -14.91 21.57
CA ARG A 453 1.85 -16.05 21.15
C ARG A 453 1.59 -17.38 21.88
N GLN A 454 1.11 -17.30 23.12
CA GLN A 454 0.66 -18.44 23.92
C GLN A 454 -0.87 -18.61 23.95
N GLN A 455 -1.62 -17.70 23.35
CA GLN A 455 -3.10 -17.74 23.34
C GLN A 455 -3.68 -18.42 22.10
N LEU A 456 -2.89 -18.48 21.01
CA LEU A 456 -3.30 -19.01 19.72
C LEU A 456 -2.12 -19.80 19.11
N PRO A 457 -2.36 -21.01 18.56
CA PRO A 457 -1.31 -21.74 17.87
C PRO A 457 -0.91 -21.06 16.54
N LEU A 458 0.34 -21.25 16.12
CA LEU A 458 0.83 -20.88 14.79
C LEU A 458 0.21 -21.75 13.69
N VAL A 459 0.13 -23.06 13.93
CA VAL A 459 -0.58 -24.06 13.10
C VAL A 459 -1.23 -25.11 14.01
N ASP A 460 -2.34 -25.69 13.56
CA ASP A 460 -3.04 -26.76 14.27
C ASP A 460 -3.62 -27.83 13.31
N GLY A 461 -4.49 -28.71 13.83
CA GLY A 461 -5.10 -29.79 13.07
C GLY A 461 -5.93 -29.35 11.86
N HIS A 462 -6.43 -28.10 11.80
CA HIS A 462 -7.10 -27.58 10.61
C HIS A 462 -6.13 -27.29 9.45
N ASP A 463 -4.88 -26.94 9.76
CA ASP A 463 -3.79 -26.84 8.79
C ASP A 463 -3.23 -28.23 8.40
N GLY A 464 -3.71 -29.27 9.09
CA GLY A 464 -3.29 -30.67 8.97
C GLY A 464 -2.09 -31.04 9.84
N ALA A 465 -1.62 -30.14 10.71
CA ALA A 465 -0.50 -30.41 11.61
C ALA A 465 -0.84 -31.55 12.59
N PRO A 466 0.12 -32.42 12.96
CA PRO A 466 -0.13 -33.54 13.86
C PRO A 466 -0.35 -33.11 15.32
N GLU A 467 0.10 -31.90 15.67
CA GLU A 467 0.00 -31.27 16.99
C GLU A 467 -0.12 -29.75 16.83
N GLU A 468 -0.57 -29.06 17.88
CA GLU A 468 -0.60 -27.59 17.92
C GLU A 468 0.81 -27.04 18.12
N ILE A 469 1.32 -26.27 17.14
CA ILE A 469 2.63 -25.64 17.23
C ILE A 469 2.41 -24.17 17.57
N PHE A 470 3.00 -23.68 18.67
CA PHE A 470 2.90 -22.28 19.11
C PHE A 470 4.15 -21.47 18.72
N LEU A 471 4.00 -20.15 18.57
CA LEU A 471 5.14 -19.26 18.34
C LEU A 471 5.86 -18.97 19.67
N PRO A 472 7.18 -19.14 19.81
CA PRO A 472 7.90 -18.84 21.05
C PRO A 472 7.74 -17.37 21.50
N GLN A 473 7.67 -17.12 22.81
CA GLN A 473 7.51 -15.76 23.33
C GLN A 473 8.69 -14.85 22.97
N ASP A 474 9.88 -15.42 22.98
CA ASP A 474 11.18 -14.86 22.58
C ASP A 474 11.51 -15.04 21.08
N PHE A 475 10.52 -15.39 20.24
CA PHE A 475 10.72 -15.47 18.80
C PHE A 475 11.15 -14.11 18.22
N LEU A 476 12.32 -14.11 17.58
CA LEU A 476 12.94 -12.94 16.95
C LEU A 476 12.66 -12.93 15.44
N LEU A 477 12.06 -11.83 14.97
CA LEU A 477 11.76 -11.60 13.56
C LEU A 477 12.35 -10.25 13.11
N ILE A 478 13.18 -10.28 12.07
CA ILE A 478 13.73 -9.08 11.44
C ILE A 478 13.33 -9.10 9.96
N GLY A 479 12.63 -8.08 9.49
CA GLY A 479 12.39 -7.81 8.07
C GLY A 479 13.34 -6.75 7.54
N THR A 480 13.70 -6.81 6.26
CA THR A 480 14.41 -5.75 5.54
C THR A 480 13.63 -5.35 4.29
N MET A 481 13.54 -4.04 3.99
CA MET A 481 12.74 -3.49 2.90
C MET A 481 13.46 -2.34 2.18
N ASN A 482 13.35 -2.27 0.86
CA ASN A 482 13.88 -1.16 0.06
C ASN A 482 12.79 -0.11 -0.19
N ASP A 483 13.02 1.13 0.26
CA ASP A 483 12.03 2.21 0.09
C ASP A 483 11.96 2.72 -1.36
N ALA A 484 13.04 2.53 -2.14
CA ALA A 484 13.08 2.85 -3.57
C ALA A 484 12.09 2.02 -4.41
N ASP A 485 11.71 0.82 -3.93
CA ASP A 485 10.80 -0.08 -4.65
C ASP A 485 9.31 0.14 -4.31
N SER A 486 8.99 1.11 -3.45
CA SER A 486 7.62 1.42 -3.01
C SER A 486 6.64 1.76 -4.15
N GLY A 487 7.14 2.17 -5.33
CA GLY A 487 6.29 2.35 -6.52
C GLY A 487 5.95 1.07 -7.30
N ARG A 488 6.65 -0.04 -7.02
CA ARG A 488 6.63 -1.28 -7.81
C ARG A 488 6.18 -2.51 -7.01
N LEU A 489 6.50 -2.58 -5.72
CA LEU A 489 6.22 -3.70 -4.83
C LEU A 489 4.96 -3.48 -3.97
N HIS A 490 4.63 -4.42 -3.07
CA HIS A 490 3.42 -4.35 -2.24
C HIS A 490 3.63 -3.43 -1.04
N ASP A 491 2.80 -2.39 -0.90
CA ASP A 491 2.78 -1.53 0.27
C ASP A 491 2.49 -2.33 1.54
N LEU A 492 3.26 -2.09 2.60
CA LEU A 492 3.05 -2.74 3.89
C LEU A 492 1.70 -2.33 4.48
N SER A 493 0.84 -3.30 4.79
CA SER A 493 -0.51 -3.02 5.28
C SER A 493 -0.51 -2.26 6.61
N ALA A 494 -1.54 -1.44 6.84
CA ALA A 494 -1.71 -0.71 8.10
C ALA A 494 -1.92 -1.63 9.32
N ALA A 495 -2.12 -2.95 9.12
CA ALA A 495 -2.08 -3.93 10.19
C ALA A 495 -0.64 -4.32 10.52
N LEU A 496 0.15 -4.71 9.52
CA LEU A 496 1.57 -5.04 9.65
C LEU A 496 2.40 -3.86 10.20
N GLN A 497 2.17 -2.64 9.70
CA GLN A 497 2.84 -1.41 10.19
C GLN A 497 2.69 -1.18 11.71
N ARG A 498 1.65 -1.72 12.37
CA ARG A 498 1.44 -1.60 13.83
C ARG A 498 2.08 -2.75 14.62
N ARG A 499 2.37 -3.86 13.94
CA ARG A 499 2.94 -5.08 14.52
C ARG A 499 4.46 -5.07 14.47
N PHE A 500 5.04 -4.49 13.43
CA PHE A 500 6.47 -4.20 13.35
C PHE A 500 6.83 -2.89 14.06
N THR A 501 8.07 -2.80 14.51
CA THR A 501 8.73 -1.52 14.82
C THR A 501 9.64 -1.21 13.64
N THR A 502 9.33 -0.14 12.91
CA THR A 502 10.09 0.27 11.73
C THR A 502 11.27 1.15 12.15
N VAL A 503 12.44 0.86 11.60
CA VAL A 503 13.67 1.64 11.77
C VAL A 503 14.25 1.95 10.41
N GLU A 504 14.33 3.22 10.06
CA GLU A 504 14.96 3.67 8.82
C GLU A 504 16.49 3.59 8.94
N VAL A 505 17.12 2.88 8.02
CA VAL A 505 18.57 2.81 7.89
C VAL A 505 18.98 3.74 6.75
N THR A 506 19.50 4.91 7.11
CA THR A 506 20.04 5.88 6.16
C THR A 506 21.55 5.62 5.93
N THR A 507 22.19 6.44 5.09
CA THR A 507 23.65 6.48 5.02
C THR A 507 24.19 7.08 6.33
N PRO A 508 24.98 6.34 7.13
CA PRO A 508 25.33 6.74 8.48
C PRO A 508 26.36 7.87 8.53
N VAL A 509 26.34 8.65 9.61
CA VAL A 509 27.32 9.73 9.86
C VAL A 509 28.73 9.15 10.00
N SER A 510 28.82 7.95 10.57
CA SER A 510 30.07 7.23 10.78
C SER A 510 30.70 6.66 9.48
N GLU A 511 30.02 6.76 8.33
CA GLU A 511 30.46 6.16 7.05
C GLU A 511 31.90 6.51 6.68
N ARG A 512 32.24 7.81 6.63
CA ARG A 512 33.58 8.26 6.19
C ARG A 512 34.68 7.73 7.09
N VAL A 513 34.49 7.81 8.41
CA VAL A 513 35.46 7.32 9.42
C VAL A 513 35.60 5.80 9.32
N PHE A 514 34.49 5.08 9.15
CA PHE A 514 34.47 3.64 8.95
C PHE A 514 35.23 3.22 7.69
N LEU A 515 35.00 3.89 6.56
CA LEU A 515 35.64 3.55 5.29
C LEU A 515 37.14 3.87 5.29
N ILE A 516 37.56 5.01 5.84
CA ILE A 516 39.00 5.33 6.01
C ILE A 516 39.70 4.23 6.83
N ARG A 517 39.07 3.78 7.93
CA ARG A 517 39.59 2.67 8.75
C ARG A 517 39.58 1.31 8.03
N LYS A 518 38.57 1.03 7.19
CA LYS A 518 38.48 -0.22 6.40
C LYS A 518 39.51 -0.24 5.26
N PHE A 519 39.84 0.90 4.68
CA PHE A 519 40.68 1.05 3.49
C PHE A 519 41.94 1.91 3.74
N PRO A 520 42.83 1.54 4.69
CA PRO A 520 43.95 2.38 5.11
C PRO A 520 45.03 2.62 4.05
N GLY A 521 45.00 1.89 2.92
CA GLY A 521 45.90 2.09 1.79
C GLY A 521 45.41 3.15 0.77
N ILE A 522 44.21 3.71 0.94
CA ILE A 522 43.65 4.74 0.04
C ILE A 522 43.96 6.14 0.60
N PRO A 523 44.63 7.03 -0.17
CA PRO A 523 44.93 8.40 0.29
C PRO A 523 43.68 9.21 0.64
N GLU A 524 43.77 10.05 1.68
CA GLU A 524 42.65 10.90 2.13
C GLU A 524 42.12 11.84 1.03
N ALA A 525 42.99 12.33 0.14
CA ALA A 525 42.58 13.13 -1.02
C ALA A 525 41.56 12.40 -1.93
N ILE A 526 41.67 11.07 -2.07
CA ILE A 526 40.69 10.29 -2.83
C ILE A 526 39.35 10.23 -2.11
N PHE A 527 39.35 10.15 -0.77
CA PHE A 527 38.12 10.25 0.01
C PHE A 527 37.47 11.63 -0.13
N GLU A 528 38.23 12.71 -0.12
CA GLU A 528 37.68 14.06 -0.37
C GLU A 528 37.04 14.16 -1.76
N THR A 529 37.73 13.73 -2.82
CA THR A 529 37.18 13.73 -4.19
C THR A 529 35.92 12.85 -4.29
N LEU A 530 35.94 11.65 -3.69
CA LEU A 530 34.80 10.73 -3.69
C LEU A 530 33.59 11.31 -2.95
N TYR A 531 33.78 11.90 -1.78
CA TYR A 531 32.70 12.55 -1.03
C TYR A 531 32.22 13.84 -1.69
N ALA A 532 33.08 14.58 -2.37
CA ALA A 532 32.72 15.80 -3.10
C ALA A 532 31.87 15.54 -4.36
N ILE A 533 31.93 14.34 -4.96
CA ILE A 533 31.07 13.95 -6.09
C ILE A 533 29.87 13.09 -5.66
N VAL A 534 30.03 12.18 -4.69
CA VAL A 534 28.94 11.29 -4.23
C VAL A 534 28.03 11.97 -3.20
N GLY A 535 28.58 12.82 -2.34
CA GLY A 535 27.87 13.46 -1.22
C GLY A 535 27.88 12.63 0.06
N THR A 536 27.48 13.25 1.17
CA THR A 536 27.28 12.57 2.47
C THR A 536 25.83 12.09 2.62
N GLY A 537 25.54 11.33 3.67
CA GLY A 537 24.18 10.88 3.97
C GLY A 537 23.23 11.95 4.55
N GLN A 538 23.75 13.13 4.92
CA GLN A 538 23.05 14.06 5.83
C GLN A 538 22.45 15.31 5.17
N HIS A 539 22.59 15.48 3.85
CA HIS A 539 22.05 16.63 3.15
C HIS A 539 21.25 16.22 1.92
N LYS A 540 20.03 16.75 1.81
CA LYS A 540 19.41 17.05 0.52
C LYS A 540 19.64 18.52 0.26
N ALA A 541 20.45 18.85 -0.72
CA ALA A 541 20.59 20.23 -1.16
C ALA A 541 19.30 20.69 -1.87
N ALA A 542 19.06 22.01 -1.91
CA ALA A 542 17.91 22.57 -2.65
C ALA A 542 18.09 22.47 -4.17
N GLU A 543 19.33 22.34 -4.63
CA GLU A 543 19.74 22.06 -6.01
C GLU A 543 20.67 20.83 -6.00
N PRO A 544 20.57 19.90 -6.96
CA PRO A 544 21.34 18.66 -6.95
C PRO A 544 22.83 18.92 -7.22
N ALA A 545 23.66 18.77 -6.18
CA ALA A 545 25.10 19.02 -6.25
C ALA A 545 25.93 17.72 -6.20
N HIS A 546 25.36 16.63 -5.70
CA HIS A 546 26.02 15.35 -5.52
C HIS A 546 25.19 14.18 -6.06
N LEU A 547 25.83 13.05 -6.34
CA LEU A 547 25.12 11.87 -6.85
C LEU A 547 24.03 11.36 -5.91
N ARG A 548 24.21 11.48 -4.58
CA ARG A 548 23.19 11.10 -3.58
C ARG A 548 21.96 12.01 -3.54
N ASP A 549 22.03 13.22 -4.10
CA ASP A 549 20.85 14.10 -4.21
C ASP A 549 19.83 13.53 -5.23
N VAL A 550 20.30 12.75 -6.22
CA VAL A 550 19.48 12.28 -7.37
C VAL A 550 19.45 10.77 -7.59
N LEU A 551 20.44 10.01 -7.06
CA LEU A 551 20.51 8.55 -7.14
C LEU A 551 20.51 7.91 -5.73
N PRO A 552 19.78 6.80 -5.52
CA PRO A 552 19.78 6.08 -4.24
C PRO A 552 21.08 5.26 -4.07
N LEU A 553 22.14 5.91 -3.57
CA LEU A 553 23.48 5.35 -3.39
C LEU A 553 23.85 5.19 -1.89
N GLY A 554 23.66 3.99 -1.35
CA GLY A 554 24.11 3.63 0.00
C GLY A 554 25.62 3.34 0.11
N THR A 555 26.08 3.01 1.31
CA THR A 555 27.50 2.76 1.65
C THR A 555 28.16 1.62 0.87
N HIS A 556 27.39 0.66 0.36
CA HIS A 556 27.90 -0.41 -0.49
C HIS A 556 28.53 0.14 -1.79
N PHE A 557 27.96 1.17 -2.40
CA PHE A 557 28.54 1.81 -3.59
C PHE A 557 29.91 2.43 -3.29
N MET A 558 30.02 3.15 -2.16
CA MET A 558 31.29 3.72 -1.70
C MET A 558 32.34 2.63 -1.45
N THR A 559 31.89 1.51 -0.89
CA THR A 559 32.73 0.32 -0.61
C THR A 559 33.23 -0.33 -1.89
N GLU A 560 32.35 -0.56 -2.87
CA GLU A 560 32.65 -1.12 -4.18
C GLU A 560 33.67 -0.26 -4.95
N VAL A 561 33.48 1.07 -4.96
CA VAL A 561 34.45 2.00 -5.56
C VAL A 561 35.85 1.85 -4.93
N LEU A 562 35.92 1.81 -3.59
CA LEU A 562 37.20 1.68 -2.87
C LEU A 562 37.86 0.31 -3.09
N GLU A 563 37.09 -0.76 -3.27
CA GLU A 563 37.60 -2.10 -3.58
C GLU A 563 38.23 -2.14 -4.99
N TYR A 564 37.63 -1.50 -5.99
CA TYR A 564 38.26 -1.35 -7.33
C TYR A 564 39.51 -0.45 -7.32
N LEU A 565 39.55 0.57 -6.46
CA LEU A 565 40.75 1.39 -6.27
C LEU A 565 41.91 0.59 -5.65
N GLN A 566 41.63 -0.29 -4.69
CA GLN A 566 42.64 -1.21 -4.15
C GLN A 566 43.16 -2.20 -5.21
N ALA A 567 42.33 -2.57 -6.20
CA ALA A 567 42.73 -3.35 -7.36
C ALA A 567 43.55 -2.55 -8.40
N GLY A 568 43.86 -1.27 -8.15
CA GLY A 568 44.72 -0.43 -8.98
C GLY A 568 44.01 0.36 -10.09
N MET A 569 42.67 0.40 -10.09
CA MET A 569 41.91 1.23 -11.04
C MET A 569 41.92 2.71 -10.62
N SER A 570 41.67 3.63 -11.56
CA SER A 570 41.51 5.06 -11.23
C SER A 570 40.07 5.41 -10.84
N LEU A 571 39.91 6.39 -9.94
CA LEU A 571 38.61 6.82 -9.42
C LEU A 571 37.62 7.20 -10.53
N ASP A 572 38.09 7.97 -11.50
CA ASP A 572 37.30 8.43 -12.65
C ASP A 572 36.81 7.26 -13.53
N ALA A 573 37.66 6.29 -13.81
CA ALA A 573 37.29 5.10 -14.60
C ALA A 573 36.25 4.23 -13.86
N VAL A 574 36.43 4.03 -12.55
CA VAL A 574 35.52 3.23 -11.71
C VAL A 574 34.16 3.91 -11.58
N LEU A 575 34.12 5.20 -11.22
CA LEU A 575 32.87 5.96 -11.11
C LEU A 575 32.13 6.00 -12.46
N CYS A 576 32.85 6.25 -13.56
CA CYS A 576 32.26 6.22 -14.90
C CYS A 576 31.66 4.85 -15.24
N ALA A 577 32.38 3.76 -14.97
CA ALA A 577 31.89 2.40 -15.24
C ALA A 577 30.63 2.04 -14.44
N LEU A 578 30.62 2.30 -13.12
CA LEU A 578 29.51 1.93 -12.23
C LEU A 578 28.27 2.83 -12.42
N LEU A 579 28.45 4.12 -12.73
CA LEU A 579 27.33 5.07 -12.83
C LEU A 579 26.71 5.11 -14.23
N LYS A 580 27.46 4.84 -15.30
CA LYS A 580 26.99 4.96 -16.69
C LYS A 580 25.65 4.26 -16.99
N PRO A 581 25.30 3.08 -16.43
CA PRO A 581 23.99 2.47 -16.62
C PRO A 581 22.82 3.23 -15.98
N ARG A 582 23.09 4.03 -14.93
CA ARG A 582 22.08 4.80 -14.19
C ARG A 582 21.98 6.27 -14.63
N LEU A 583 22.98 6.80 -15.36
CA LEU A 583 22.94 8.17 -15.88
C LEU A 583 21.75 8.43 -16.81
N SER A 584 21.19 7.40 -17.47
CA SER A 584 19.97 7.51 -18.29
C SER A 584 18.67 7.65 -17.49
N GLU A 585 18.71 7.49 -16.16
CA GLU A 585 17.55 7.69 -15.27
C GLU A 585 17.42 9.16 -14.81
N LEU A 586 18.43 9.99 -15.09
CA LEU A 586 18.55 11.37 -14.61
C LEU A 586 18.07 12.39 -15.64
N THR A 587 17.59 13.55 -15.18
CA THR A 587 17.18 14.64 -16.08
C THR A 587 18.39 15.37 -16.66
N ARG A 588 18.18 16.11 -17.75
CA ARG A 588 19.21 16.95 -18.35
C ARG A 588 19.77 18.01 -17.39
N HIS A 589 18.94 18.51 -16.47
CA HIS A 589 19.35 19.45 -15.44
C HIS A 589 20.33 18.81 -14.44
N ASP A 590 19.95 17.65 -13.88
CA ASP A 590 20.79 16.88 -12.94
C ASP A 590 22.15 16.53 -13.55
N LEU A 591 22.14 16.03 -14.79
CA LEU A 591 23.35 15.65 -15.53
C LEU A 591 24.28 16.84 -15.80
N THR A 592 23.74 18.05 -15.95
CA THR A 592 24.53 19.26 -16.17
C THR A 592 25.25 19.68 -14.87
N GLY A 593 24.53 19.75 -13.75
CA GLY A 593 25.12 20.09 -12.45
C GLY A 593 26.18 19.09 -12.00
N LEU A 594 25.91 17.79 -12.17
CA LEU A 594 26.88 16.73 -11.86
C LEU A 594 28.11 16.76 -12.78
N ALA A 595 27.96 17.09 -14.07
CA ALA A 595 29.08 17.22 -14.98
C ALA A 595 30.03 18.37 -14.61
N GLU A 596 29.48 19.51 -14.17
CA GLU A 596 30.30 20.61 -13.63
C GLU A 596 31.07 20.16 -12.38
N GLN A 597 30.41 19.47 -11.45
CA GLN A 597 31.05 18.99 -10.24
C GLN A 597 32.15 17.96 -10.55
N ALA A 598 31.91 17.03 -11.48
CA ALA A 598 32.91 16.07 -11.95
C ALA A 598 34.13 16.79 -12.56
N SER A 599 33.91 17.86 -13.33
CA SER A 599 34.99 18.69 -13.89
C SER A 599 35.83 19.38 -12.81
N ARG A 600 35.18 19.97 -11.80
CA ARG A 600 35.85 20.59 -10.62
C ARG A 600 36.66 19.58 -9.81
N GLN A 601 36.24 18.32 -9.79
CA GLN A 601 36.90 17.20 -9.12
C GLN A 601 37.94 16.47 -10.00
N HIS A 602 38.23 16.99 -11.20
CA HIS A 602 39.16 16.39 -12.17
C HIS A 602 38.80 14.95 -12.58
N LEU A 603 37.50 14.68 -12.81
CA LEU A 603 36.94 13.40 -13.27
C LEU A 603 36.44 13.50 -14.73
N PRO A 604 37.34 13.56 -15.74
CA PRO A 604 36.98 13.83 -17.12
C PRO A 604 36.17 12.71 -17.80
N LEU A 605 36.40 11.43 -17.49
CA LEU A 605 35.64 10.31 -18.08
C LEU A 605 34.20 10.29 -17.57
N LEU A 606 34.00 10.55 -16.27
CA LEU A 606 32.68 10.67 -15.66
C LEU A 606 31.93 11.90 -16.21
N GLY A 607 32.59 13.06 -16.24
CA GLY A 607 32.02 14.30 -16.78
C GLY A 607 31.62 14.17 -18.25
N ALA A 608 32.47 13.56 -19.09
CA ALA A 608 32.16 13.30 -20.50
C ALA A 608 30.97 12.34 -20.66
N ALA A 609 30.85 11.32 -19.82
CA ALA A 609 29.70 10.42 -19.82
C ALA A 609 28.39 11.14 -19.46
N MET A 610 28.42 12.02 -18.45
CA MET A 610 27.26 12.84 -18.06
C MET A 610 26.82 13.81 -19.16
N VAL A 611 27.77 14.54 -19.77
CA VAL A 611 27.48 15.46 -20.90
C VAL A 611 26.93 14.68 -22.10
N SER A 612 27.50 13.52 -22.42
CA SER A 612 27.02 12.67 -23.52
C SER A 612 25.58 12.19 -23.29
N GLN A 613 25.21 11.82 -22.07
CA GLN A 613 23.82 11.43 -21.76
C GLN A 613 22.88 12.64 -21.74
N GLY A 614 23.30 13.77 -21.16
CA GLY A 614 22.52 15.01 -21.16
C GLY A 614 22.32 15.63 -22.55
N SER A 615 23.11 15.20 -23.54
CA SER A 615 22.92 15.56 -24.96
C SER A 615 21.91 14.66 -25.67
N ASN A 616 21.71 13.44 -25.18
CA ASN A 616 20.77 12.44 -25.70
C ASN A 616 19.40 12.47 -24.98
N ALA A 617 19.33 13.06 -23.78
CA ALA A 617 18.09 13.26 -23.04
C ALA A 617 17.17 14.26 -23.76
N LEU A 618 16.01 13.77 -24.22
CA LEU A 618 15.01 14.55 -24.98
C LEU A 618 14.06 15.39 -24.10
N PHE A 619 14.31 15.48 -22.80
CA PHE A 619 13.55 16.26 -21.81
C PHE A 619 14.51 17.02 -20.87
#